data_AF-A0A182Q1B0-F1
#
_entry.id   AF-A0A182Q1B0-F1
#
_cell.length_a   1.000
_cell.length_b   1.000
_cell.length_c   1.000
_cell.angle_alpha   90.00
_cell.angle_beta   90.00
_cell.angle_gamma   90.00
#
_symmetry.space_group_name_H-M   'P 1'
#
loop_
_entity.id
_entity.type
_entity.pdbx_description
1 polymer ?
#
loop_
_entity_poly.entity_id
_entity_poly.type
_entity_poly.pdbx_seq_one_letter_code
_entity_poly.pdbx_strand_id
1 'polypeptide(L)'
;MNQQMSRVATCLAHVILAAVSGWSLKYVPSPASTRGVPLVYAMLCSLLAYSVLGIVRYSHPQPGNVLRLLYDQLALLTKVCPLPVLNAQLYLQQVDQLGHLVYLGPERGLGYAFLLLALIAYAVCNIFSDLNRRHIGERVATGVLLLNALGLGVISGTTGNYWASGLVVSFVSKHFLLPVLAERYQIPHALLYTYGLSFYEVFGVNAVAEAQTLMAIKTR
;
A
#
# COMPACT_ATOMS: atom_id res chain seq x y z
N MET A 1 -23.93 -22.20 -6.73
CA MET A 1 -23.89 -21.04 -7.64
C MET A 1 -23.07 -19.85 -7.08
N ASN A 2 -23.25 -19.46 -5.80
CA ASN A 2 -22.59 -18.27 -5.21
C ASN A 2 -21.04 -18.30 -5.18
N GLN A 3 -20.40 -19.45 -4.98
CA GLN A 3 -18.94 -19.51 -4.87
C GLN A 3 -18.22 -19.28 -6.22
N GLN A 4 -18.81 -19.72 -7.33
CA GLN A 4 -18.20 -19.55 -8.65
C GLN A 4 -18.29 -18.09 -9.11
N MET A 5 -19.44 -17.43 -8.91
CA MET A 5 -19.57 -15.99 -9.18
C MET A 5 -18.64 -15.15 -8.30
N SER A 6 -18.48 -15.52 -7.03
CA SER A 6 -17.52 -14.88 -6.11
C SER A 6 -16.06 -14.98 -6.60
N ARG A 7 -15.65 -16.16 -7.10
CA ARG A 7 -14.32 -16.36 -7.70
C ARG A 7 -14.12 -15.54 -8.96
N VAL A 8 -15.10 -15.53 -9.87
CA VAL A 8 -15.05 -14.73 -11.11
C VAL A 8 -14.96 -13.24 -10.81
N ALA A 9 -15.78 -12.74 -9.88
CA ALA A 9 -15.73 -11.34 -9.46
C ALA A 9 -14.36 -10.99 -8.86
N THR A 10 -13.80 -11.86 -8.00
CA THR A 10 -12.49 -11.62 -7.37
C THR A 10 -11.37 -11.65 -8.41
N CYS A 11 -11.45 -12.55 -9.38
CA CYS A 11 -10.54 -12.59 -10.53
C CYS A 11 -10.60 -11.27 -11.32
N LEU A 12 -11.81 -10.78 -11.62
CA LEU A 12 -12.00 -9.51 -12.33
C LEU A 12 -11.43 -8.33 -11.55
N ALA A 13 -11.59 -8.28 -10.23
CA ALA A 13 -10.97 -7.24 -9.42
C ALA A 13 -9.44 -7.28 -9.50
N HIS A 14 -8.82 -8.46 -9.55
CA HIS A 14 -7.37 -8.58 -9.79
C HIS A 14 -6.98 -8.20 -11.23
N VAL A 15 -7.84 -8.39 -12.22
CA VAL A 15 -7.60 -7.84 -13.57
C VAL A 15 -7.60 -6.30 -13.52
N ILE A 16 -8.57 -5.71 -12.84
CA ILE A 16 -8.69 -4.25 -12.68
C ILE A 16 -7.47 -3.70 -11.92
N LEU A 17 -7.09 -4.31 -10.80
CA LEU A 17 -5.90 -3.89 -10.06
C LEU A 17 -4.63 -4.00 -10.92
N ALA A 18 -4.47 -5.06 -11.71
CA ALA A 18 -3.32 -5.19 -12.61
C ALA A 18 -3.28 -4.08 -13.67
N ALA A 19 -4.45 -3.71 -14.22
CA ALA A 19 -4.57 -2.62 -15.18
C ALA A 19 -4.23 -1.26 -14.54
N VAL A 20 -4.70 -1.03 -13.31
CA VAL A 20 -4.37 0.18 -12.53
C VAL A 20 -2.88 0.22 -12.22
N SER A 21 -2.27 -0.88 -11.73
CA SER A 21 -0.81 -0.97 -11.50
C SER A 21 0.00 -0.74 -12.77
N GLY A 22 -0.44 -1.27 -13.90
CA GLY A 22 0.20 -1.01 -15.20
C GLY A 22 0.08 0.45 -15.65
N TRP A 23 -1.07 1.09 -15.41
CA TRP A 23 -1.27 2.52 -15.68
C TRP A 23 -0.37 3.38 -14.77
N SER A 24 -0.40 3.11 -13.47
CA SER A 24 0.39 3.76 -12.43
C SER A 24 1.90 3.75 -12.69
N LEU A 25 2.44 2.63 -13.18
CA LEU A 25 3.85 2.49 -13.52
C LEU A 25 4.31 3.46 -14.63
N LYS A 26 3.39 4.00 -15.45
CA LYS A 26 3.72 5.01 -16.47
C LYS A 26 3.99 6.39 -15.88
N TYR A 27 3.44 6.69 -14.70
CA TYR A 27 3.52 8.01 -14.08
C TYR A 27 4.59 8.12 -13.01
N VAL A 28 5.13 6.98 -12.56
CA VAL A 28 6.26 6.96 -11.63
C VAL A 28 7.55 6.93 -12.43
N PRO A 29 8.52 7.81 -12.15
CA PRO A 29 9.77 7.84 -12.91
C PRO A 29 10.52 6.52 -12.80
N SER A 30 11.13 6.14 -13.92
CA SER A 30 11.92 4.91 -14.02
C SER A 30 13.04 4.90 -12.98
N PRO A 31 13.37 3.73 -12.38
CA PRO A 31 14.50 3.55 -11.46
C PRO A 31 15.81 4.17 -11.97
N ALA A 32 16.03 4.15 -13.29
CA ALA A 32 17.23 4.67 -13.93
C ALA A 32 17.31 6.20 -13.95
N SER A 33 16.20 6.89 -13.73
CA SER A 33 16.07 8.36 -13.86
C SER A 33 16.01 9.07 -12.51
N THR A 34 15.77 8.34 -11.42
CA THR A 34 15.65 8.90 -10.06
C THR A 34 16.97 8.88 -9.30
N ARG A 35 17.40 10.04 -8.78
CA ARG A 35 18.40 10.11 -7.71
C ARG A 35 17.75 9.65 -6.40
N GLY A 36 17.80 8.35 -6.10
CA GLY A 36 17.24 7.78 -4.87
C GLY A 36 16.72 6.35 -5.04
N VAL A 37 16.25 5.75 -3.95
CA VAL A 37 15.65 4.41 -4.00
C VAL A 37 14.21 4.52 -4.55
N PRO A 38 13.86 3.86 -5.66
CA PRO A 38 12.54 3.98 -6.30
C PRO A 38 11.50 3.10 -5.59
N LEU A 39 11.23 3.41 -4.32
CA LEU A 39 10.42 2.58 -3.43
C LEU A 39 8.98 2.39 -3.95
N VAL A 40 8.37 3.46 -4.48
CA VAL A 40 7.01 3.41 -5.04
C VAL A 40 6.96 2.56 -6.31
N TYR A 41 8.00 2.61 -7.16
CA TYR A 41 8.08 1.72 -8.32
C TYR A 41 8.12 0.24 -7.88
N ALA A 42 8.97 -0.08 -6.90
CA ALA A 42 9.06 -1.44 -6.35
C ALA A 42 7.73 -1.90 -5.70
N MET A 43 7.03 -1.00 -5.02
CA MET A 43 5.71 -1.25 -4.47
C MET A 43 4.67 -1.55 -5.57
N LEU A 44 4.64 -0.75 -6.65
CA LEU A 44 3.74 -0.97 -7.78
C LEU A 44 4.02 -2.28 -8.51
N CYS A 45 5.30 -2.64 -8.70
CA CYS A 45 5.66 -3.97 -9.22
C CYS A 45 5.17 -5.10 -8.29
N SER A 46 5.25 -4.91 -6.98
CA SER A 46 4.78 -5.88 -5.99
C SER A 46 3.25 -6.02 -6.02
N LEU A 47 2.52 -4.92 -6.19
CA LEU A 47 1.06 -4.91 -6.36
C LEU A 47 0.65 -5.58 -7.68
N LEU A 48 1.37 -5.30 -8.77
CA LEU A 48 1.15 -5.97 -10.05
C LEU A 48 1.36 -7.48 -9.93
N ALA A 49 2.46 -7.92 -9.30
CA ALA A 49 2.74 -9.33 -9.06
C ALA A 49 1.64 -9.98 -8.20
N TYR A 50 1.20 -9.31 -7.13
CA TYR A 50 0.09 -9.76 -6.30
C TYR A 50 -1.19 -9.94 -7.12
N SER A 51 -1.49 -8.99 -7.99
CA SER A 51 -2.64 -9.01 -8.88
C SER A 51 -2.59 -10.17 -9.87
N VAL A 52 -1.44 -10.38 -10.53
CA VAL A 52 -1.23 -11.50 -11.46
C VAL A 52 -1.40 -12.85 -10.76
N LEU A 53 -0.81 -13.02 -9.57
CA LEU A 53 -1.00 -14.23 -8.77
C LEU A 53 -2.47 -14.42 -8.37
N GLY A 54 -3.18 -13.32 -8.07
CA GLY A 54 -4.62 -13.32 -7.83
C GLY A 54 -5.42 -13.83 -9.02
N ILE A 55 -5.15 -13.33 -10.23
CA ILE A 55 -5.80 -13.80 -11.46
C ILE A 55 -5.61 -15.31 -11.62
N VAL A 56 -4.37 -15.81 -11.48
CA VAL A 56 -4.06 -17.24 -11.61
C VAL A 56 -4.75 -18.06 -10.51
N ARG A 57 -4.76 -17.57 -9.26
CA ARG A 57 -5.38 -18.25 -8.12
C ARG A 57 -6.89 -18.40 -8.28
N TYR A 58 -7.57 -17.35 -8.73
CA TYR A 58 -9.03 -17.32 -8.82
C TYR A 58 -9.58 -17.82 -10.16
N SER A 59 -8.76 -17.90 -11.21
CA SER A 59 -9.13 -18.54 -12.48
C SER A 59 -9.06 -20.07 -12.44
N HIS A 60 -8.18 -20.64 -11.61
CA HIS A 60 -8.01 -22.09 -11.50
C HIS A 60 -8.93 -22.71 -10.43
N PRO A 61 -9.66 -23.82 -10.72
CA PRO A 61 -10.56 -24.44 -9.75
C PRO A 61 -9.85 -24.99 -8.51
N GLN A 62 -8.60 -25.44 -8.66
CA GLN A 62 -7.74 -25.95 -7.59
C GLN A 62 -6.32 -25.34 -7.68
N PRO A 63 -6.05 -24.18 -7.06
CA PRO A 63 -4.71 -23.61 -7.06
C PRO A 63 -3.77 -24.49 -6.22
N GLY A 64 -2.57 -24.75 -6.73
CA GLY A 64 -1.55 -25.54 -6.04
C GLY A 64 -1.03 -24.88 -4.76
N ASN A 65 -0.40 -25.67 -3.88
CA ASN A 65 0.04 -25.21 -2.56
C ASN A 65 1.05 -24.06 -2.63
N VAL A 66 1.99 -24.11 -3.58
CA VAL A 66 2.98 -23.06 -3.79
C VAL A 66 2.32 -21.73 -4.20
N LEU A 67 1.35 -21.77 -5.11
CA LEU A 67 0.61 -20.58 -5.54
C LEU A 67 -0.18 -19.95 -4.39
N ARG A 68 -0.80 -20.78 -3.54
CA ARG A 68 -1.51 -20.30 -2.34
C ARG A 68 -0.54 -19.61 -1.38
N LEU A 69 0.60 -20.24 -1.10
CA LEU A 69 1.63 -19.67 -0.23
C LEU A 69 2.15 -18.33 -0.76
N LEU A 70 2.53 -18.26 -2.03
CA LEU A 70 3.03 -17.03 -2.66
C LEU A 70 1.97 -15.93 -2.62
N TYR A 71 0.71 -16.25 -2.93
CA TYR A 71 -0.37 -15.28 -2.85
C TYR A 71 -0.58 -14.78 -1.42
N ASP A 72 -0.57 -15.67 -0.43
CA ASP A 72 -0.81 -15.30 0.97
C ASP A 72 0.35 -14.42 1.50
N GLN A 73 1.59 -14.69 1.08
CA GLN A 73 2.75 -13.86 1.39
C GLN A 73 2.68 -12.49 0.71
N LEU A 74 2.33 -12.43 -0.57
CA LEU A 74 2.13 -11.14 -1.26
C LEU A 74 0.90 -10.38 -0.72
N ALA A 75 -0.14 -11.08 -0.29
CA ALA A 75 -1.29 -10.45 0.37
C ALA A 75 -0.87 -9.78 1.69
N LEU A 76 0.02 -10.41 2.46
CA LEU A 76 0.57 -9.82 3.68
C LEU A 76 1.47 -8.63 3.37
N LEU A 77 2.35 -8.76 2.37
CA LEU A 77 3.22 -7.69 1.91
C LEU A 77 2.42 -6.46 1.47
N THR A 78 1.41 -6.65 0.60
CA THR A 78 0.53 -5.58 0.11
C THR A 78 -0.39 -5.01 1.17
N LYS A 79 -0.59 -5.70 2.29
CA LYS A 79 -1.31 -5.17 3.46
C LYS A 79 -0.44 -4.22 4.29
N VAL A 80 0.82 -4.59 4.54
CA VAL A 80 1.67 -3.90 5.52
C VAL A 80 2.59 -2.85 4.89
N CYS A 81 3.12 -3.10 3.70
CA CYS A 81 4.22 -2.30 3.14
C CYS A 81 3.80 -1.05 2.34
N PRO A 82 2.68 -1.00 1.60
CA PRO A 82 2.43 0.13 0.70
C PRO A 82 2.38 1.50 1.38
N LEU A 83 1.75 1.60 2.56
CA LEU A 83 1.61 2.88 3.26
C LEU A 83 2.94 3.39 3.82
N PRO A 84 3.71 2.57 4.57
CA PRO A 84 5.06 2.96 4.99
C PRO A 84 6.01 3.30 3.84
N VAL A 85 5.93 2.57 2.73
CA VAL A 85 6.74 2.85 1.53
C VAL A 85 6.40 4.22 0.93
N LEU A 86 5.11 4.51 0.75
CA LEU A 86 4.66 5.80 0.25
C LEU A 86 5.03 6.94 1.21
N ASN A 87 4.84 6.72 2.51
CA ASN A 87 5.19 7.67 3.56
C ASN A 87 6.69 7.99 3.55
N ALA A 88 7.54 6.96 3.48
CA ALA A 88 8.98 7.14 3.39
C ALA A 88 9.42 7.88 2.13
N GLN A 89 8.81 7.57 0.97
CA GLN A 89 9.14 8.27 -0.28
C GLN A 89 8.71 9.74 -0.23
N LEU A 90 7.47 10.05 0.17
CA LEU A 90 7.00 11.43 0.28
C LEU A 90 7.81 12.23 1.29
N TYR A 91 8.11 11.63 2.44
CA TYR A 91 8.92 12.24 3.48
C TYR A 91 10.35 12.54 3.01
N LEU A 92 11.03 11.59 2.35
CA LEU A 92 12.38 11.81 1.80
C LEU A 92 12.40 12.86 0.69
N GLN A 93 11.31 12.98 -0.08
CA GLN A 93 11.15 13.98 -1.13
C GLN A 93 10.87 15.39 -0.60
N GLN A 94 10.19 15.50 0.54
CA GLN A 94 9.73 16.78 1.10
C GLN A 94 10.51 17.21 2.34
N VAL A 95 11.62 16.53 2.65
CA VAL A 95 12.42 16.78 3.87
C VAL A 95 12.88 18.25 3.96
N ASP A 96 13.28 18.86 2.85
CA ASP A 96 13.72 20.27 2.80
C ASP A 96 12.61 21.28 3.09
N GLN A 97 11.34 20.90 2.94
CA GLN A 97 10.18 21.74 3.31
C GLN A 97 9.76 21.50 4.76
N LEU A 98 9.92 20.27 5.25
CA LEU A 98 9.55 19.86 6.61
C LEU A 98 10.57 20.31 7.67
N GLY A 99 11.85 20.43 7.31
CA GLY A 99 12.95 20.79 8.23
C GLY A 99 12.79 22.17 8.90
N HIS A 100 11.95 23.06 8.35
CA HIS A 100 11.62 24.33 9.01
C HIS A 100 10.60 24.21 10.16
N LEU A 101 9.83 23.12 10.24
CA LEU A 101 8.78 22.91 11.25
C LEU A 101 9.15 21.86 12.31
N VAL A 102 10.03 20.91 11.98
CA VAL A 102 10.39 19.80 12.88
C VAL A 102 11.86 19.92 13.28
N TYR A 103 12.13 20.68 14.34
CA TYR A 103 13.46 20.95 14.91
C TYR A 103 14.02 19.74 15.68
N LEU A 104 14.07 18.57 15.03
CA LEU A 104 14.63 17.33 15.57
C LEU A 104 15.52 16.70 14.49
N GLY A 105 16.82 17.03 14.50
CA GLY A 105 17.82 16.19 13.82
C GLY A 105 17.72 14.76 14.38
N PRO A 106 17.60 13.71 13.55
CA PRO A 106 18.17 13.47 12.22
C PRO A 106 17.09 13.33 11.13
N GLU A 107 16.97 14.32 10.26
CA GLU A 107 15.78 14.50 9.43
C GLU A 107 15.48 13.35 8.46
N ARG A 108 16.48 12.61 7.96
CA ARG A 108 16.25 11.43 7.10
C ARG A 108 15.84 10.16 7.86
N GLY A 109 16.09 10.11 9.17
CA GLY A 109 15.88 8.92 9.99
C GLY A 109 14.42 8.53 10.14
N LEU A 110 13.51 9.50 10.19
CA LEU A 110 12.07 9.26 10.36
C LEU A 110 11.45 8.54 9.15
N GLY A 111 11.87 8.88 7.92
CA GLY A 111 11.44 8.17 6.71
C GLY A 111 11.82 6.69 6.74
N TYR A 112 13.05 6.37 7.14
CA TYR A 112 13.50 4.99 7.33
C TYR A 112 12.87 4.31 8.55
N ALA A 113 12.52 5.06 9.59
CA ALA A 113 11.82 4.52 10.75
C ALA A 113 10.42 3.99 10.36
N PHE A 114 9.70 4.68 9.47
CA PHE A 114 8.43 4.17 8.93
C PHE A 114 8.60 2.83 8.21
N LEU A 115 9.63 2.69 7.38
CA LEU A 115 9.95 1.43 6.71
C LEU A 115 10.34 0.34 7.71
N LEU A 116 11.12 0.68 8.73
CA LEU A 116 11.56 -0.26 9.76
C LEU A 116 10.37 -0.76 10.60
N LEU A 117 9.44 0.12 10.95
CA LEU A 117 8.19 -0.26 11.61
C LEU A 117 7.35 -1.21 10.74
N ALA A 118 7.32 -0.99 9.42
CA ALA A 118 6.64 -1.90 8.48
C ALA A 118 7.29 -3.28 8.46
N LEU A 119 8.63 -3.33 8.45
CA LEU A 119 9.39 -4.58 8.48
C LEU A 119 9.13 -5.35 9.78
N ILE A 120 9.09 -4.65 10.92
CA ILE A 120 8.73 -5.23 12.21
C ILE A 120 7.31 -5.79 12.16
N ALA A 121 6.34 -5.02 11.68
CA ALA A 121 4.95 -5.49 11.54
C ALA A 121 4.83 -6.72 10.64
N TYR A 122 5.56 -6.77 9.53
CA TYR A 122 5.61 -7.91 8.63
C TYR A 122 6.22 -9.15 9.29
N ALA A 123 7.36 -8.99 9.98
CA ALA A 123 8.02 -10.07 10.70
C ALA A 123 7.12 -10.62 11.83
N VAL A 124 6.51 -9.73 12.61
CA VAL A 124 5.54 -10.08 13.65
C VAL A 124 4.36 -10.85 13.06
N CYS A 125 3.81 -10.42 11.93
CA CYS A 125 2.70 -11.14 11.29
C CYS A 125 3.09 -12.55 10.86
N ASN A 126 4.29 -12.75 10.31
CA ASN A 126 4.77 -14.09 9.93
C ASN A 126 4.99 -14.98 11.17
N ILE A 127 5.71 -14.50 12.17
CA ILE A 127 6.00 -15.25 13.40
C ILE A 127 4.71 -15.68 14.11
N PHE A 128 3.75 -14.76 14.25
CA PHE A 128 2.49 -15.07 14.93
C PHE A 128 1.51 -15.85 14.06
N SER A 129 1.65 -15.84 12.73
CA SER A 129 0.91 -16.73 11.84
C SER A 129 1.31 -18.18 12.07
N ASP A 130 2.61 -18.45 12.21
CA ASP A 130 3.13 -19.80 12.47
C ASP A 130 2.73 -20.32 13.86
N LEU A 131 2.58 -19.42 14.83
CA LEU A 131 2.14 -19.74 16.20
C LEU A 131 0.60 -19.84 16.36
N ASN A 132 -0.17 -19.81 15.26
CA ASN A 132 -1.64 -19.81 15.25
C ASN A 132 -2.27 -18.63 16.04
N ARG A 133 -1.51 -17.54 16.25
CA ARG A 133 -1.90 -16.32 16.98
C ARG A 133 -2.05 -15.11 16.05
N ARG A 134 -2.64 -15.34 14.88
CA ARG A 134 -2.79 -14.35 13.80
C ARG A 134 -3.40 -13.02 14.25
N HIS A 135 -4.33 -13.05 15.19
CA HIS A 135 -4.99 -11.85 15.73
C HIS A 135 -4.02 -10.85 16.39
N ILE A 136 -2.91 -11.32 17.00
CA ILE A 136 -1.91 -10.44 17.61
C ILE A 136 -1.13 -9.70 16.52
N GLY A 137 -0.69 -10.44 15.50
CA GLY A 137 0.00 -9.86 14.34
C GLY A 137 -0.86 -8.81 13.63
N GLU A 138 -2.16 -9.08 13.48
CA GLU A 138 -3.10 -8.14 12.85
C GLU A 138 -3.31 -6.86 13.67
N ARG A 139 -3.32 -6.95 15.01
CA ARG A 139 -3.38 -5.76 15.89
C ARG A 139 -2.11 -4.92 15.79
N VAL A 140 -0.94 -5.55 15.82
CA VAL A 140 0.35 -4.85 15.68
C VAL A 140 0.46 -4.18 14.31
N ALA A 141 0.12 -4.89 13.24
CA ALA A 141 0.10 -4.32 11.90
C ALA A 141 -0.87 -3.14 11.78
N THR A 142 -2.07 -3.26 12.37
CA THR A 142 -3.04 -2.15 12.40
C THR A 142 -2.48 -0.94 13.14
N GLY A 143 -1.87 -1.13 14.31
CA GLY A 143 -1.25 -0.04 15.07
C GLY A 143 -0.14 0.68 14.28
N VAL A 144 0.75 -0.10 13.64
CA VAL A 144 1.82 0.45 12.79
C VAL A 144 1.25 1.21 11.58
N LEU A 145 0.23 0.67 10.92
CA LEU A 145 -0.39 1.33 9.78
C LEU A 145 -1.13 2.60 10.18
N LEU A 146 -1.80 2.63 11.34
CA LEU A 146 -2.41 3.84 11.88
C LEU A 146 -1.38 4.93 12.18
N LEU A 147 -0.24 4.56 12.78
CA LEU A 147 0.85 5.49 13.04
C LEU A 147 1.40 6.06 11.72
N ASN A 148 1.53 5.23 10.68
CA ASN A 148 1.92 5.68 9.34
C ASN A 148 0.86 6.57 8.69
N ALA A 149 -0.43 6.29 8.89
CA ALA A 149 -1.52 7.12 8.37
C ALA A 149 -1.54 8.50 9.05
N LEU A 150 -1.27 8.56 10.36
CA LEU A 150 -1.11 9.81 11.09
C LEU A 150 0.11 10.60 10.57
N GLY A 151 1.26 9.92 10.40
CA GLY A 151 2.46 10.55 9.85
C GLY A 151 2.21 11.13 8.46
N LEU A 152 1.58 10.37 7.57
CA LEU A 152 1.20 10.84 6.25
C LEU A 152 0.17 11.98 6.31
N GLY A 153 -0.77 11.92 7.26
CA GLY A 153 -1.73 12.99 7.51
C GLY A 153 -1.06 14.31 7.85
N VAL A 154 -0.08 14.28 8.76
CA VAL A 154 0.73 15.46 9.12
C VAL A 154 1.48 15.99 7.89
N ILE A 155 2.18 15.12 7.15
CA ILE A 155 2.92 15.51 5.94
C ILE A 155 1.98 16.15 4.91
N SER A 156 0.81 15.55 4.68
CA SER A 156 -0.17 16.06 3.72
C SER A 156 -0.68 17.45 4.12
N GLY A 157 -0.95 17.66 5.42
CA GLY A 157 -1.41 18.94 5.94
C GLY A 157 -0.34 20.03 5.87
N THR A 158 0.92 19.70 6.12
CA THR A 158 2.03 20.67 6.06
C THR A 158 2.44 21.02 4.63
N THR A 159 2.27 20.09 3.69
CA THR A 159 2.72 20.28 2.29
C THR A 159 1.61 20.71 1.35
N GLY A 160 0.35 20.71 1.80
CA GLY A 160 -0.81 21.02 0.97
C GLY A 160 -1.11 19.96 -0.09
N ASN A 161 -0.53 18.75 0.03
CA ASN A 161 -0.73 17.66 -0.92
C ASN A 161 -2.09 16.97 -0.65
N TYR A 162 -3.13 17.43 -1.32
CA TYR A 162 -4.49 16.90 -1.16
C TYR A 162 -4.62 15.45 -1.62
N TRP A 163 -3.79 15.00 -2.57
CA TRP A 163 -3.75 13.59 -2.98
C TRP A 163 -3.27 12.69 -1.83
N ALA A 164 -2.29 13.14 -1.05
CA ALA A 164 -1.82 12.44 0.14
C ALA A 164 -2.88 12.43 1.26
N SER A 165 -3.65 13.50 1.42
CA SER A 165 -4.81 13.49 2.34
C SER A 165 -5.89 12.51 1.85
N GLY A 166 -6.19 12.49 0.55
CA GLY A 166 -7.07 11.51 -0.08
C GLY A 166 -6.58 10.07 0.09
N LEU A 167 -5.27 9.84 0.04
CA LEU A 167 -4.64 8.55 0.31
C LEU A 167 -4.90 8.08 1.76
N VAL A 168 -4.80 8.98 2.74
CA VAL A 168 -5.13 8.67 4.15
C VAL A 168 -6.60 8.28 4.28
N VAL A 169 -7.52 9.05 3.69
CA VAL A 169 -8.96 8.75 3.71
C VAL A 169 -9.26 7.41 3.02
N SER A 170 -8.64 7.16 1.86
CA SER A 170 -8.76 5.89 1.13
C SER A 170 -8.21 4.73 1.95
N PHE A 171 -7.10 4.92 2.67
CA PHE A 171 -6.52 3.91 3.55
C PHE A 171 -7.44 3.58 4.71
N VAL A 172 -7.92 4.59 5.45
CA VAL A 172 -8.82 4.40 6.61
C VAL A 172 -10.12 3.73 6.17
N SER A 173 -10.70 4.17 5.04
CA SER A 173 -11.89 3.55 4.46
C SER A 173 -11.63 2.09 4.09
N LYS A 174 -10.52 1.80 3.41
CA LYS A 174 -10.12 0.43 3.07
C LYS A 174 -9.94 -0.45 4.31
N HIS A 175 -9.33 0.08 5.37
CA HIS A 175 -8.94 -0.69 6.54
C HIS A 175 -10.10 -0.94 7.52
N PHE A 176 -11.02 0.02 7.68
CA PHE A 176 -12.11 -0.08 8.67
C PHE A 176 -13.49 -0.20 8.05
N LEU A 177 -13.78 0.52 6.96
CA LEU A 177 -15.12 0.54 6.38
C LEU A 177 -15.38 -0.69 5.50
N LEU A 178 -14.43 -1.08 4.65
CA LEU A 178 -14.63 -2.20 3.73
C LEU A 178 -14.86 -3.55 4.46
N PRO A 179 -14.16 -3.91 5.55
CA PRO A 179 -14.48 -5.14 6.28
C PRO A 179 -15.91 -5.18 6.81
N VAL A 180 -16.40 -4.06 7.36
CA VAL A 180 -17.79 -3.93 7.86
C VAL A 180 -18.80 -4.08 6.72
N LEU A 181 -18.53 -3.48 5.56
CA LEU A 181 -19.39 -3.62 4.38
C LEU A 181 -19.37 -5.06 3.84
N ALA A 182 -18.21 -5.71 3.83
CA ALA A 182 -18.07 -7.10 3.39
C ALA A 182 -18.91 -8.05 4.25
N GLU A 183 -18.88 -7.88 5.58
CA GLU A 183 -19.69 -8.67 6.51
C GLU A 183 -21.19 -8.38 6.34
N ARG A 184 -21.57 -7.09 6.28
CA ARG A 184 -22.97 -6.66 6.17
C ARG A 184 -23.64 -7.14 4.89
N TYR A 185 -22.93 -7.12 3.77
CA TYR A 185 -23.47 -7.47 2.46
C TYR A 185 -23.03 -8.87 1.97
N GLN A 186 -22.35 -9.66 2.82
CA GLN A 186 -21.84 -11.00 2.46
C GLN A 186 -20.96 -10.99 1.19
N ILE A 187 -20.21 -9.90 0.99
CA ILE A 187 -19.31 -9.73 -0.14
C ILE A 187 -17.96 -10.36 0.20
N PRO A 188 -17.31 -11.11 -0.71
CA PRO A 188 -15.99 -11.68 -0.45
C PRO A 188 -14.98 -10.59 -0.06
N HIS A 189 -14.33 -10.72 1.10
CA HIS A 189 -13.34 -9.75 1.57
C HIS A 189 -12.22 -9.49 0.57
N ALA A 190 -11.74 -10.55 -0.12
CA ALA A 190 -10.71 -10.43 -1.15
C ALA A 190 -11.13 -9.51 -2.30
N LEU A 191 -12.40 -9.59 -2.74
CA LEU A 191 -12.94 -8.74 -3.80
C LEU A 191 -12.87 -7.26 -3.40
N LEU A 192 -13.45 -6.94 -2.25
CA LEU A 192 -13.59 -5.56 -1.79
C LEU A 192 -12.23 -4.97 -1.40
N TYR A 193 -11.34 -5.79 -0.82
CA TYR A 193 -9.97 -5.40 -0.52
C TYR A 193 -9.18 -5.06 -1.78
N THR A 194 -9.27 -5.87 -2.84
CA THR A 194 -8.60 -5.61 -4.12
C THR A 194 -9.10 -4.32 -4.77
N TYR A 195 -10.41 -4.04 -4.75
CA TYR A 195 -10.94 -2.75 -5.19
C TYR A 195 -10.40 -1.59 -4.35
N GLY A 196 -10.36 -1.74 -3.04
CA GLY A 196 -9.78 -0.75 -2.14
C GLY A 196 -8.31 -0.48 -2.42
N LEU A 197 -7.54 -1.50 -2.83
CA LEU A 197 -6.15 -1.33 -3.30
C LEU A 197 -6.07 -0.51 -4.58
N SER A 198 -6.99 -0.66 -5.52
CA SER A 198 -7.00 0.15 -6.76
C SER A 198 -7.16 1.64 -6.47
N PHE A 199 -8.11 2.02 -5.62
CA PHE A 199 -8.28 3.43 -5.22
C PHE A 199 -7.05 3.96 -4.47
N TYR A 200 -6.55 3.16 -3.52
CA TYR A 200 -5.36 3.49 -2.76
C TYR A 200 -4.16 3.77 -3.68
N GLU A 201 -3.99 2.97 -4.73
CA GLU A 201 -2.91 3.12 -5.69
C GLU A 201 -3.03 4.42 -6.51
N VAL A 202 -4.23 4.76 -6.99
CA VAL A 202 -4.49 6.00 -7.72
C VAL A 202 -4.15 7.23 -6.87
N PHE A 203 -4.56 7.27 -5.61
CA PHE A 203 -4.18 8.37 -4.71
C PHE A 203 -2.67 8.39 -4.44
N GLY A 204 -2.05 7.23 -4.25
CA GLY A 204 -0.61 7.13 -3.98
C GLY A 204 0.27 7.64 -5.12
N VAL A 205 -0.06 7.29 -6.37
CA VAL A 205 0.71 7.75 -7.53
C VAL A 205 0.57 9.26 -7.73
N ASN A 206 -0.64 9.79 -7.61
CA ASN A 206 -0.86 11.23 -7.76
C ASN A 206 -0.19 12.03 -6.64
N ALA A 207 -0.19 11.53 -5.40
CA ALA A 207 0.52 12.17 -4.29
C ALA A 207 2.03 12.30 -4.57
N VAL A 208 2.64 11.24 -5.11
CA VAL A 208 4.06 11.23 -5.46
C VAL A 208 4.35 12.12 -6.67
N ALA A 209 3.49 12.09 -7.69
CA ALA A 209 3.64 12.93 -8.88
C ALA A 209 3.55 14.42 -8.55
N GLU A 210 2.63 14.81 -7.66
CA GLU A 210 2.52 16.20 -7.17
C GLU A 210 3.77 16.60 -6.39
N ALA A 211 4.25 15.74 -5.47
CA ALA A 211 5.48 16.00 -4.71
C ALA A 211 6.71 16.18 -5.62
N GLN A 212 6.81 15.40 -6.70
CA GLN A 212 7.88 15.53 -7.70
C GLN A 212 7.79 16.82 -8.50
N THR A 213 6.57 17.22 -8.88
CA THR A 213 6.33 18.47 -9.62
C THR A 213 6.76 19.68 -8.78
N LEU A 214 6.42 19.69 -7.49
CA LEU A 214 6.82 20.72 -6.54
C LEU A 214 8.34 20.83 -6.39
N MET A 215 9.06 19.70 -6.34
CA MET A 215 10.53 19.71 -6.30
C MET A 215 11.15 20.26 -7.58
N ALA A 216 10.62 19.89 -8.76
CA ALA A 216 11.16 20.35 -10.04
C ALA A 216 11.06 21.87 -10.21
N ILE A 217 9.99 22.48 -9.70
CA ILE A 217 9.82 23.94 -9.69
C ILE A 217 10.88 24.61 -8.80
N LYS A 218 11.18 24.04 -7.63
CA LYS A 218 12.16 24.60 -6.67
C LYS A 218 13.61 24.55 -7.16
N THR A 219 13.92 23.65 -8.10
CA THR A 219 15.27 23.51 -8.68
C THR A 219 15.54 24.40 -9.90
N ARG A 220 14.54 25.17 -10.37
CA ARG A 220 14.70 26.19 -11.42
C ARG A 220 14.79 27.57 -10.81
#